data_AF-A0A8J3UVM2-F1
#
_entry.id   AF-A0A8J3UVM2-F1
#
_cell.length_a   1.000
_cell.length_b   1.000
_cell.length_c   1.000
_cell.angle_alpha   90.00
_cell.angle_beta   90.00
_cell.angle_gamma   90.00
#
_symmetry.space_group_name_H-M   'P 1'
#
loop_
_entity.id
_entity.type
_entity.pdbx_description
1 polymer ?
#
loop_
_entity_poly.entity_id
_entity_poly.type
_entity_poly.pdbx_seq_one_letter_code
_entity_poly.pdbx_strand_id
1 'polypeptide(L)'
;MPSGRKTRPESKAERQTAIASTALGIAEDTGQHQWVIHLKSFLAYLAAVQGDEERFRRLATDALSGTVPMQGALWVDWGQGMLDLGSGRVDAALTRLEALTQGPGWYHVSAMRCVPDLVEAAVRSGEPGRAHHAFARYERWARQPFTRALAERCRALLGSDADAEERYLAALEAGGPPFEHARTSLQYGEWLRRSRRRGPPPGICNSRWRPSSAWARGPGPTAPELSWKRPARRPRAPRPAGS
;
A
#
# COMPACT_ATOMS: atom_id res chain seq x y z
N MET A 1 -18.38 -23.92 32.64
CA MET A 1 -17.16 -23.60 31.85
C MET A 1 -17.52 -22.52 30.84
N PRO A 2 -17.09 -21.26 31.00
CA PRO A 2 -17.41 -20.20 30.04
C PRO A 2 -16.56 -20.40 28.78
N SER A 3 -17.25 -20.55 27.66
CA SER A 3 -16.68 -20.57 26.30
C SER A 3 -15.85 -19.30 26.07
N GLY A 4 -14.52 -19.45 26.08
CA GLY A 4 -13.58 -18.41 25.71
C GLY A 4 -13.84 -17.93 24.30
N ARG A 5 -14.45 -16.75 24.16
CA ARG A 5 -14.42 -15.98 22.90
C ARG A 5 -12.94 -15.81 22.54
N LYS A 6 -12.48 -16.53 21.52
CA LYS A 6 -11.22 -16.23 20.85
C LYS A 6 -11.38 -14.83 20.27
N THR A 7 -10.86 -13.83 20.98
CA THR A 7 -10.68 -12.49 20.45
C THR A 7 -9.78 -12.63 19.23
N ARG A 8 -10.32 -12.32 18.05
CA ARG A 8 -9.54 -12.23 16.82
C ARG A 8 -8.37 -11.28 17.13
N PRO A 9 -7.11 -11.67 16.86
CA PRO A 9 -5.99 -10.76 17.10
C PRO A 9 -6.26 -9.49 16.29
N GLU A 10 -6.37 -8.36 17.00
CA GLU A 10 -6.55 -7.05 16.37
C GLU A 10 -5.45 -6.87 15.33
N SER A 11 -5.85 -6.50 14.11
CA SER A 11 -4.86 -6.24 13.08
C SER A 11 -3.97 -5.08 13.51
N LYS A 12 -2.68 -5.11 13.15
CA LYS A 12 -1.75 -4.01 13.49
C LYS A 12 -2.27 -2.64 13.01
N ALA A 13 -3.07 -2.62 11.95
CA ALA A 13 -3.77 -1.44 11.45
C ALA A 13 -4.91 -0.98 12.37
N GLU A 14 -5.75 -1.91 12.87
CA GLU A 14 -6.78 -1.61 13.88
C GLU A 14 -6.16 -1.00 15.14
N ARG A 15 -5.03 -1.54 15.60
CA ARG A 15 -4.28 -0.99 16.74
C ARG A 15 -3.74 0.41 16.48
N GLN A 16 -3.22 0.69 15.28
CA GLN A 16 -2.74 2.02 14.92
C GLN A 16 -3.89 3.05 14.88
N THR A 17 -5.04 2.67 14.32
CA THR A 17 -6.24 3.50 14.33
C THR A 17 -6.73 3.76 15.76
N ALA A 18 -6.74 2.74 16.63
CA ALA A 18 -7.15 2.90 18.03
C ALA A 18 -6.23 3.88 18.78
N ILE A 19 -4.91 3.69 18.69
CA ILE A 19 -3.93 4.58 19.34
C ILE A 19 -4.08 6.03 18.85
N ALA A 20 -4.20 6.24 17.54
CA ALA A 20 -4.36 7.57 16.96
C ALA A 20 -5.69 8.22 17.36
N SER A 21 -6.76 7.43 17.50
CA SER A 21 -8.07 7.92 17.96
C SER A 21 -8.05 8.31 19.44
N THR A 22 -7.40 7.51 20.30
CA THR A 22 -7.19 7.87 21.71
C THR A 22 -6.38 9.15 21.84
N ALA A 23 -5.28 9.27 21.09
CA ALA A 23 -4.46 10.47 21.09
C ALA A 23 -5.24 11.71 20.61
N LEU A 24 -6.15 11.53 19.64
CA LEU A 24 -7.00 12.60 19.15
C LEU A 24 -7.93 13.11 20.25
N GLY A 25 -8.61 12.22 20.98
CA GLY A 25 -9.45 12.61 22.10
C GLY A 25 -8.68 13.40 23.17
N ILE A 26 -7.47 12.95 23.53
CA ILE A 26 -6.62 13.68 24.47
C ILE A 26 -6.26 15.09 23.94
N ALA A 27 -5.93 15.20 22.65
CA ALA A 27 -5.60 16.49 22.04
C ALA A 27 -6.80 17.44 21.99
N GLU A 28 -8.01 16.92 21.75
CA GLU A 28 -9.26 17.68 21.77
C GLU A 28 -9.59 18.16 23.19
N ASP A 29 -9.53 17.26 24.18
CA ASP A 29 -9.79 17.57 25.59
C ASP A 29 -8.81 18.61 26.16
N THR A 30 -7.57 18.62 25.64
CA THR A 30 -6.52 19.56 26.07
C THR A 30 -6.40 20.81 25.18
N GLY A 31 -7.27 20.99 24.18
CA GLY A 31 -7.27 22.16 23.30
C GLY A 31 -6.03 22.28 22.40
N GLN A 32 -5.31 21.18 22.15
CA GLN A 32 -4.06 21.16 21.38
C GLN A 32 -4.33 21.15 19.87
N HIS A 33 -4.75 22.29 19.32
CA HIS A 33 -5.26 22.42 17.95
C HIS A 33 -4.31 21.86 16.87
N GLN A 34 -2.99 22.10 16.95
CA GLN A 34 -2.04 21.55 15.97
C GLN A 34 -2.01 20.02 15.96
N TRP A 35 -2.16 19.38 17.12
CA TRP A 35 -2.14 17.92 17.27
C TRP A 35 -3.45 17.31 16.82
N VAL A 36 -4.58 17.98 17.07
CA VAL A 36 -5.89 17.59 16.54
C VAL A 36 -5.83 17.48 15.01
N ILE A 37 -5.32 18.52 14.32
CA ILE A 37 -5.20 18.51 12.85
C ILE A 37 -4.25 17.39 12.38
N HIS A 38 -3.09 17.24 13.04
CA HIS A 38 -2.12 16.20 12.70
C HIS A 38 -2.71 14.79 12.83
N LEU A 39 -3.39 14.50 13.94
CA LEU A 39 -3.97 13.19 14.23
C LEU A 39 -5.16 12.89 13.32
N LYS A 40 -6.03 13.88 13.04
CA LYS A 40 -7.10 13.74 12.03
C LYS A 40 -6.53 13.44 10.64
N SER A 41 -5.47 14.14 10.24
CA SER A 41 -4.80 13.91 8.95
C SER A 41 -4.17 12.51 8.87
N PHE A 42 -3.53 12.04 9.95
CA PHE A 42 -2.98 10.69 10.01
C PHE A 42 -4.07 9.62 10.01
N LEU A 43 -5.19 9.83 10.71
CA LEU A 43 -6.36 8.96 10.66
C LEU A 43 -6.98 8.92 9.26
N ALA A 44 -7.01 10.04 8.53
CA ALA A 44 -7.41 10.07 7.14
C ALA A 44 -6.51 9.16 6.29
N TYR A 45 -5.18 9.30 6.41
CA TYR A 45 -4.24 8.40 5.74
C TYR A 45 -4.50 6.92 6.07
N LEU A 46 -4.75 6.56 7.34
CA LEU A 46 -5.07 5.17 7.70
C LEU A 46 -6.38 4.69 7.07
N ALA A 47 -7.39 5.55 6.95
CA ALA A 47 -8.62 5.22 6.23
C ALA A 47 -8.36 4.96 4.73
N ALA A 48 -7.50 5.75 4.10
CA ALA A 48 -7.07 5.52 2.72
C ALA A 48 -6.34 4.17 2.54
N VAL A 49 -5.45 3.80 3.46
CA VAL A 49 -4.77 2.49 3.46
C VAL A 49 -5.76 1.32 3.58
N GLN A 50 -6.88 1.53 4.28
CA GLN A 50 -7.96 0.55 4.42
C GLN A 50 -8.94 0.56 3.23
N GLY A 51 -8.82 1.52 2.29
CA GLY A 51 -9.77 1.71 1.19
C GLY A 51 -11.11 2.32 1.60
N ASP A 52 -11.20 2.89 2.81
CA ASP A 52 -12.41 3.57 3.30
C ASP A 52 -12.42 5.03 2.82
N GLU A 53 -12.81 5.20 1.55
CA GLU A 53 -12.87 6.51 0.90
C GLU A 53 -13.81 7.49 1.59
N GLU A 54 -14.90 6.98 2.17
CA GLU A 54 -15.89 7.83 2.84
C GLU A 54 -15.32 8.41 4.13
N ARG A 55 -14.69 7.58 4.95
CA ARG A 55 -14.01 8.03 6.16
C ARG A 55 -12.80 8.90 5.85
N PHE A 56 -12.02 8.57 4.81
CA PHE A 56 -10.92 9.42 4.33
C PHE A 56 -11.45 10.82 4.03
N ARG A 57 -12.50 10.95 3.22
CA ARG A 57 -13.05 12.26 2.82
C ARG A 57 -13.50 13.08 4.01
N ARG A 58 -14.26 12.47 4.94
CA ARG A 58 -14.73 13.19 6.15
C ARG A 58 -13.56 13.73 6.98
N LEU A 59 -12.57 12.88 7.28
CA LEU A 59 -11.41 13.26 8.08
C LEU A 59 -10.50 14.26 7.38
N ALA A 60 -10.31 14.10 6.07
CA ALA A 60 -9.52 15.00 5.25
C ALA A 60 -10.17 16.39 5.16
N THR A 61 -11.48 16.47 4.89
CA THR A 61 -12.20 17.75 4.84
C THR A 61 -12.13 18.48 6.17
N ASP A 62 -12.33 17.78 7.28
CA ASP A 62 -12.26 18.36 8.62
C ASP A 62 -10.82 18.81 8.96
N ALA A 63 -9.81 17.97 8.72
CA ALA A 63 -8.41 18.30 8.98
C ALA A 63 -7.87 19.44 8.09
N LEU A 64 -8.42 19.58 6.89
CA LEU A 64 -8.06 20.65 5.95
C LEU A 64 -8.90 21.92 6.13
N SER A 65 -9.84 21.95 7.08
CA SER A 65 -10.62 23.14 7.39
C SER A 65 -9.76 24.13 8.20
N GLY A 66 -9.69 25.39 7.75
CA GLY A 66 -8.92 26.45 8.42
C GLY A 66 -7.42 26.45 8.09
N THR A 67 -6.60 26.95 9.02
CA THR A 67 -5.14 27.05 8.84
C THR A 67 -4.47 25.71 9.11
N VAL A 68 -4.13 25.00 8.04
CA VAL A 68 -3.54 23.65 8.13
C VAL A 68 -2.03 23.76 8.26
N PRO A 69 -1.41 23.23 9.33
CA PRO A 69 0.03 23.05 9.37
C PRO A 69 0.47 22.13 8.23
N MET A 70 1.59 22.47 7.55
CA MET A 70 2.14 21.70 6.43
C MET A 70 2.17 20.19 6.68
N GLN A 71 2.45 19.77 7.92
CA GLN A 71 2.56 18.35 8.29
C GLN A 71 1.23 17.58 8.15
N GLY A 72 0.10 18.22 8.42
CA GLY A 72 -1.23 17.62 8.26
C GLY A 72 -1.58 17.41 6.79
N ALA A 73 -1.38 18.44 5.96
CA ALA A 73 -1.63 18.38 4.52
C ALA A 73 -0.86 17.24 3.85
N LEU A 74 0.42 17.04 4.20
CA LEU A 74 1.26 15.98 3.62
C LEU A 74 0.72 14.56 3.90
N TRP A 75 0.03 14.33 5.02
CA TRP A 75 -0.63 13.05 5.29
C TRP A 75 -1.87 12.83 4.42
N VAL A 76 -2.69 13.88 4.29
CA VAL A 76 -3.90 13.82 3.46
C VAL A 76 -3.53 13.61 1.99
N ASP A 77 -2.52 14.31 1.49
CA ASP A 77 -2.02 14.16 0.12
C ASP A 77 -1.47 12.76 -0.15
N TRP A 78 -0.73 12.19 0.79
CA TRP A 78 -0.27 10.80 0.64
C TRP A 78 -1.46 9.82 0.64
N GLY A 79 -2.42 10.00 1.55
CA GLY A 79 -3.65 9.20 1.56
C GLY A 79 -4.44 9.29 0.25
N GLN A 80 -4.58 10.47 -0.32
CA GLN A 80 -5.23 10.66 -1.62
C GLN A 80 -4.46 9.95 -2.75
N GLY A 81 -3.13 10.08 -2.78
CA GLY A 81 -2.29 9.40 -3.77
C GLY A 81 -2.43 7.87 -3.70
N MET A 82 -2.58 7.33 -2.49
CA MET A 82 -2.84 5.90 -2.26
C MET A 82 -4.19 5.45 -2.81
N LEU A 83 -5.26 6.22 -2.58
CA LEU A 83 -6.59 5.94 -3.13
C LEU A 83 -6.61 6.01 -4.66
N ASP A 84 -5.92 7.01 -5.22
CA ASP A 84 -5.77 7.18 -6.68
C ASP A 84 -5.06 5.97 -7.30
N LEU A 85 -3.95 5.52 -6.69
CA LEU A 85 -3.19 4.38 -7.16
C LEU A 85 -4.00 3.07 -7.07
N GLY A 86 -4.72 2.87 -5.96
CA GLY A 86 -5.61 1.72 -5.76
C GLY A 86 -6.79 1.69 -6.72
N SER A 87 -7.30 2.85 -7.12
CA SER A 87 -8.37 3.01 -8.11
C SER A 87 -7.91 2.97 -9.57
N GLY A 88 -6.59 2.85 -9.81
CA GLY A 88 -6.01 2.88 -11.15
C GLY A 88 -5.90 4.27 -11.78
N ARG A 89 -6.12 5.36 -11.02
CA ARG A 89 -5.86 6.74 -11.45
C ARG A 89 -4.36 7.06 -11.33
N VAL A 90 -3.56 6.33 -12.11
CA VAL A 90 -2.09 6.30 -11.97
C VAL A 90 -1.46 7.68 -12.18
N ASP A 91 -1.89 8.46 -13.18
CA ASP A 91 -1.31 9.78 -13.46
C ASP A 91 -1.60 10.82 -12.37
N ALA A 92 -2.79 10.75 -11.77
CA ALA A 92 -3.17 11.58 -10.63
C ALA A 92 -2.34 11.23 -9.39
N ALA A 93 -2.16 9.92 -9.14
CA ALA A 93 -1.30 9.45 -8.07
C ALA A 93 0.14 9.90 -8.27
N LEU A 94 0.70 9.73 -9.48
CA LEU A 94 2.07 10.11 -9.81
C LEU A 94 2.31 11.60 -9.58
N THR A 95 1.47 12.47 -10.16
CA THR A 95 1.60 13.92 -10.00
C THR A 95 1.56 14.33 -8.52
N ARG A 96 0.63 13.77 -7.75
CA ARG A 96 0.47 14.10 -6.32
C ARG A 96 1.65 13.61 -5.48
N LEU A 97 2.06 12.36 -5.68
CA LEU A 97 3.15 11.74 -4.92
C LEU A 97 4.50 12.38 -5.27
N GLU A 98 4.70 12.79 -6.53
CA GLU A 98 5.91 13.49 -6.94
C GLU A 98 6.00 14.86 -6.24
N ALA A 99 4.91 15.63 -6.22
CA ALA A 99 4.87 16.93 -5.56
C ALA A 99 5.25 16.85 -4.06
N LEU A 100 4.83 15.79 -3.37
CA LEU A 100 5.22 15.52 -1.98
C LEU A 100 6.74 15.39 -1.78
N THR A 101 7.46 14.89 -2.78
CA THR A 101 8.90 14.62 -2.68
C THR A 101 9.80 15.79 -3.12
N GLN A 102 9.24 16.76 -3.84
CA GLN A 102 9.97 17.90 -4.42
C GLN A 102 9.89 19.20 -3.60
N GLY A 103 8.96 19.28 -2.64
CA GLY A 103 8.74 20.47 -1.81
C GLY A 103 9.70 20.63 -0.61
N PRO A 104 9.65 21.78 0.09
CA PRO A 104 10.44 22.03 1.30
C PRO A 104 10.14 21.06 2.45
N GLY A 105 8.99 20.37 2.41
CA GLY A 105 8.61 19.33 3.37
C GLY A 105 9.20 17.94 3.09
N TRP A 106 10.17 17.80 2.18
CA TRP A 106 10.66 16.48 1.75
C TRP A 106 11.28 15.62 2.87
N TYR A 107 11.76 16.24 3.96
CA TYR A 107 12.28 15.54 5.14
C TYR A 107 11.16 15.04 6.08
N HIS A 108 9.92 15.47 5.84
CA HIS A 108 8.76 14.98 6.60
C HIS A 108 8.56 13.49 6.32
N VAL A 109 8.10 12.76 7.35
CA VAL A 109 7.95 11.31 7.28
C VAL A 109 7.04 10.86 6.14
N SER A 110 5.98 11.61 5.82
CA SER A 110 5.06 11.30 4.71
C SER A 110 5.77 11.36 3.35
N ALA A 111 6.55 12.42 3.11
CA ALA A 111 7.29 12.60 1.86
C ALA A 111 8.37 11.54 1.66
N MET A 112 9.04 11.12 2.74
CA MET A 112 10.00 10.01 2.67
C MET A 112 9.31 8.66 2.50
N ARG A 113 8.20 8.41 3.18
CA ARG A 113 7.55 7.10 3.17
C ARG A 113 6.66 6.86 1.96
N CYS A 114 6.21 7.88 1.24
CA CYS A 114 5.43 7.73 0.02
C CYS A 114 6.28 7.33 -1.21
N VAL A 115 7.62 7.37 -1.11
CA VAL A 115 8.51 7.09 -2.26
C VAL A 115 8.25 5.73 -2.92
N PRO A 116 8.01 4.62 -2.20
CA PRO A 116 7.65 3.36 -2.85
C PRO A 116 6.33 3.42 -3.65
N ASP A 117 5.37 4.24 -3.22
CA ASP A 117 4.13 4.49 -3.97
C ASP A 117 4.39 5.34 -5.21
N LEU A 118 5.26 6.36 -5.08
CA LEU A 118 5.72 7.17 -6.21
C LEU A 118 6.42 6.30 -7.27
N VAL A 119 7.31 5.41 -6.84
CA VAL A 119 7.99 4.47 -7.74
C VAL A 119 6.98 3.57 -8.46
N GLU A 120 6.01 3.01 -7.73
CA GLU A 120 4.95 2.21 -8.34
C GLU A 120 4.15 3.02 -9.36
N ALA A 121 3.72 4.24 -9.00
CA ALA A 121 2.95 5.10 -9.89
C ALA A 121 3.74 5.46 -11.16
N ALA A 122 5.02 5.83 -11.02
CA ALA A 122 5.91 6.16 -12.13
C ALA A 122 6.14 4.98 -13.08
N VAL A 123 6.31 3.77 -12.55
CA VAL A 123 6.45 2.56 -13.39
C VAL A 123 5.14 2.22 -14.09
N ARG A 124 4.00 2.36 -13.40
CA ARG A 124 2.68 2.08 -13.99
C ARG A 124 2.25 3.12 -15.02
N SER A 125 2.72 4.36 -14.93
CA SER A 125 2.48 5.40 -15.94
C SER A 125 3.43 5.27 -17.16
N GLY A 126 4.46 4.43 -17.07
CA GLY A 126 5.49 4.30 -18.10
C GLY A 126 6.58 5.38 -18.01
N GLU A 127 6.65 6.13 -16.92
CA GLU A 127 7.64 7.20 -16.68
C GLU A 127 8.53 6.91 -15.45
N PRO A 128 9.24 5.78 -15.37
CA PRO A 128 10.05 5.41 -14.20
C PRO A 128 11.10 6.47 -13.84
N GLY A 129 11.54 7.25 -14.84
CA GLY A 129 12.48 8.37 -14.71
C GLY A 129 12.11 9.36 -13.61
N ARG A 130 10.81 9.65 -13.44
CA ARG A 130 10.30 10.66 -12.50
C ARG A 130 10.54 10.29 -11.03
N ALA A 131 10.67 9.00 -10.72
CA ALA A 131 10.89 8.53 -9.35
C ALA A 131 12.37 8.42 -8.96
N HIS A 132 13.32 8.48 -9.90
CA HIS A 132 14.73 8.15 -9.62
C HIS A 132 15.37 9.05 -8.55
N HIS A 133 15.16 10.37 -8.61
CA HIS A 133 15.76 11.28 -7.65
C HIS A 133 15.23 11.06 -6.23
N ALA A 134 13.91 10.91 -6.09
CA ALA A 134 13.26 10.61 -4.81
C ALA A 134 13.72 9.23 -4.28
N PHE A 135 13.82 8.24 -5.16
CA PHE A 135 14.27 6.90 -4.79
C PHE A 135 15.73 6.87 -4.32
N ALA A 136 16.65 7.54 -5.01
CA ALA A 136 18.05 7.62 -4.60
C ALA A 136 18.21 8.22 -3.20
N ARG A 137 17.35 9.19 -2.84
CA ARG A 137 17.29 9.76 -1.49
C ARG A 137 16.72 8.75 -0.48
N TYR A 138 15.65 8.05 -0.85
CA TYR A 138 15.06 7.00 -0.02
C TYR A 138 16.07 5.90 0.32
N GLU A 139 16.85 5.43 -0.65
CA GLU A 139 17.86 4.40 -0.44
C GLU A 139 18.90 4.79 0.61
N ARG A 140 19.36 6.05 0.62
CA ARG A 140 20.31 6.54 1.63
C ARG A 140 19.71 6.58 3.03
N TRP A 141 18.40 6.82 3.12
CA TRP A 141 17.63 6.89 4.36
C TRP A 141 17.18 5.51 4.88
N ALA A 142 16.97 4.54 3.99
CA ALA A 142 16.44 3.22 4.29
C ALA A 142 17.44 2.34 5.09
N ARG A 143 17.46 2.51 6.42
CA ARG A 143 18.35 1.78 7.32
C ARG A 143 17.69 0.66 8.12
N GLN A 144 16.37 0.70 8.28
CA GLN A 144 15.60 -0.28 9.05
C GLN A 144 15.22 -1.47 8.17
N PRO A 145 15.02 -2.69 8.74
CA PRO A 145 14.71 -3.87 7.94
C PRO A 145 13.55 -3.68 6.96
N PHE A 146 12.42 -3.13 7.43
CA PHE A 146 11.26 -2.93 6.55
C PHE A 146 11.49 -1.84 5.49
N THR A 147 12.29 -0.80 5.76
CA THR A 147 12.57 0.23 4.74
C THR A 147 13.58 -0.27 3.71
N ARG A 148 14.50 -1.16 4.09
CA ARG A 148 15.36 -1.88 3.15
C ARG A 148 14.56 -2.83 2.27
N ALA A 149 13.60 -3.56 2.84
CA ALA A 149 12.68 -4.40 2.07
C ALA A 149 11.94 -3.60 0.99
N LEU A 150 11.44 -2.42 1.35
CA LEU A 150 10.80 -1.50 0.41
C LEU A 150 11.77 -0.95 -0.64
N ALA A 151 13.03 -0.72 -0.29
CA ALA A 151 14.05 -0.35 -1.27
C ALA A 151 14.30 -1.47 -2.29
N GLU A 152 14.36 -2.73 -1.88
CA GLU A 152 14.47 -3.86 -2.81
C GLU A 152 13.25 -3.95 -3.73
N ARG A 153 12.02 -3.75 -3.22
CA ARG A 153 10.81 -3.66 -4.05
C ARG A 153 10.93 -2.56 -5.10
N CYS A 154 11.38 -1.36 -4.72
CA CYS A 154 11.59 -0.27 -5.66
C CYS A 154 12.65 -0.60 -6.71
N ARG A 155 13.75 -1.29 -6.35
CA ARG A 155 14.76 -1.76 -7.31
C ARG A 155 14.18 -2.79 -8.28
N ALA A 156 13.30 -3.67 -7.80
CA ALA A 156 12.61 -4.62 -8.67
C ALA A 156 11.69 -3.93 -9.69
N LEU A 157 11.03 -2.84 -9.28
CA LEU A 157 10.15 -2.05 -10.13
C LEU A 157 10.90 -1.19 -11.16
N LEU A 158 11.99 -0.56 -10.76
CA LEU A 158 12.78 0.35 -11.61
C LEU A 158 13.85 -0.38 -12.45
N GLY A 159 14.27 -1.56 -12.01
CA GLY A 159 15.34 -2.33 -12.61
C GLY A 159 14.92 -3.14 -13.83
N SER A 160 15.86 -3.90 -14.37
CA SER A 160 15.60 -4.80 -15.49
C SER A 160 14.86 -6.07 -15.03
N ASP A 161 14.18 -6.72 -15.98
CA ASP A 161 13.50 -8.00 -15.72
C ASP A 161 14.47 -9.13 -15.29
N ALA A 162 15.79 -9.00 -15.55
CA ALA A 162 16.78 -10.02 -15.20
C ALA A 162 17.01 -10.14 -13.69
N ASP A 163 17.00 -9.02 -12.96
CA ASP A 163 17.29 -8.98 -11.53
C ASP A 163 16.02 -8.83 -10.68
N ALA A 164 14.87 -8.55 -11.31
CA ALA A 164 13.62 -8.24 -10.62
C ALA A 164 13.17 -9.35 -9.65
N GLU A 165 13.32 -10.63 -10.02
CA GLU A 165 12.92 -11.75 -9.16
C GLU A 165 13.73 -11.80 -7.86
N GLU A 166 15.05 -11.69 -7.95
CA GLU A 166 15.93 -11.69 -6.77
C GLU A 166 15.56 -10.54 -5.83
N ARG A 167 15.29 -9.36 -6.39
CA ARG A 167 14.89 -8.16 -5.63
C ARG A 167 13.54 -8.33 -4.93
N TYR A 168 12.54 -8.88 -5.61
CA TYR A 168 11.25 -9.18 -4.99
C TYR A 168 11.37 -10.22 -3.86
N LEU A 169 12.14 -11.28 -4.07
CA LEU A 169 12.35 -12.31 -3.06
C LEU A 169 13.08 -11.74 -1.83
N ALA A 170 14.13 -10.94 -2.03
CA ALA A 170 14.82 -10.25 -0.95
C ALA A 170 13.88 -9.30 -0.16
N ALA A 171 12.99 -8.58 -0.86
CA ALA A 171 11.99 -7.73 -0.23
C ALA A 171 10.98 -8.54 0.62
N LEU A 172 10.56 -9.71 0.14
CA LEU A 172 9.60 -10.56 0.84
C LEU A 172 10.23 -11.25 2.06
N GLU A 173 11.47 -11.73 1.93
CA GLU A 173 12.22 -12.38 3.01
C GLU A 173 12.53 -11.42 4.15
N ALA A 174 12.95 -10.18 3.83
CA ALA A 174 13.20 -9.15 4.84
C ALA A 174 11.94 -8.77 5.66
N GLY A 175 10.75 -9.05 5.13
CA GLY A 175 9.48 -8.81 5.80
C GLY A 175 9.16 -7.33 6.01
N GLY A 176 8.14 -7.05 6.82
CA GLY A 176 7.72 -5.69 7.10
C GLY A 176 6.29 -5.61 7.63
N PRO A 177 5.70 -4.40 7.67
CA PRO A 177 4.28 -4.24 7.93
C PRO A 177 3.45 -5.15 7.00
N PRO A 178 2.40 -5.84 7.51
CA PRO A 178 1.60 -6.76 6.70
C PRO A 178 1.07 -6.17 5.40
N PHE A 179 0.66 -4.89 5.44
CA PHE A 179 0.20 -4.16 4.26
C PHE A 179 1.28 -4.04 3.18
N GLU A 180 2.50 -3.66 3.56
CA GLU A 180 3.61 -3.52 2.62
C GLU A 180 4.05 -4.86 2.05
N HIS A 181 4.09 -5.90 2.89
CA HIS A 181 4.41 -7.25 2.46
C HIS A 181 3.37 -7.78 1.46
N ALA A 182 2.09 -7.53 1.70
CA ALA A 182 1.02 -7.89 0.77
C ALA A 182 1.15 -7.16 -0.57
N ARG A 183 1.47 -5.85 -0.57
CA ARG A 183 1.72 -5.10 -1.81
C ARG A 183 2.93 -5.62 -2.57
N THR A 184 4.03 -5.93 -1.89
CA THR A 184 5.21 -6.56 -2.52
C THR A 184 4.83 -7.89 -3.16
N SER A 185 4.03 -8.71 -2.47
CA SER A 185 3.57 -10.02 -2.98
C SER A 185 2.70 -9.86 -4.23
N LEU A 186 1.80 -8.87 -4.23
CA LEU A 186 0.95 -8.57 -5.38
C LEU A 186 1.78 -8.16 -6.61
N GLN A 187 2.68 -7.20 -6.44
CA GLN A 187 3.55 -6.71 -7.52
C GLN A 187 4.47 -7.81 -8.06
N TYR A 188 5.03 -8.66 -7.19
CA TYR A 188 5.80 -9.82 -7.62
C TYR A 188 4.95 -10.79 -8.45
N GLY A 189 3.72 -11.08 -8.01
CA GLY A 189 2.78 -11.92 -8.77
C GLY A 189 2.39 -11.32 -10.13
N GLU A 190 2.23 -9.99 -10.22
CA GLU A 190 2.01 -9.28 -11.48
C GLU A 190 3.20 -9.38 -12.41
N TRP A 191 4.41 -9.15 -11.88
CA TRP A 191 5.65 -9.33 -12.63
C TRP A 191 5.78 -10.76 -13.16
N LEU A 192 5.55 -11.80 -12.34
CA LEU A 192 5.57 -13.20 -12.78
C LEU A 192 4.61 -13.47 -13.94
N ARG A 193 3.39 -12.90 -13.89
CA ARG A 193 2.42 -13.02 -14.99
C ARG A 193 2.90 -12.34 -16.27
N ARG A 194 3.54 -11.17 -16.16
CA ARG A 194 4.13 -10.45 -17.31
C ARG A 194 5.32 -11.22 -17.90
N SER A 195 6.26 -11.66 -17.07
CA SER A 195 7.48 -12.36 -17.50
C SER A 195 7.18 -13.70 -18.16
N ARG A 196 6.18 -14.45 -17.67
CA ARG A 196 5.74 -15.71 -18.31
C ARG A 196 5.14 -15.51 -19.70
N ARG A 197 4.49 -14.37 -19.97
CA ARG A 197 3.91 -14.06 -21.29
C ARG A 197 4.95 -13.64 -22.32
N ARG A 198 6.08 -13.08 -21.88
CA ARG A 198 7.15 -12.59 -22.75
C ARG A 198 8.02 -13.71 -23.33
N GLY A 199 7.96 -14.92 -22.77
CA GLY A 199 8.85 -16.03 -23.15
C GLY A 199 10.32 -15.71 -22.83
N PRO A 200 11.23 -16.69 -22.92
CA PRO A 200 12.65 -16.38 -22.88
C PRO A 200 13.01 -15.47 -24.07
N PRO A 201 13.88 -14.45 -23.89
CA PRO A 201 14.35 -13.64 -25.00
C PRO A 201 14.99 -14.53 -26.08
N PRO A 202 14.82 -14.23 -27.38
CA PRO A 202 15.40 -15.05 -28.45
C PRO A 202 16.93 -15.10 -28.28
N GLY A 203 17.46 -16.29 -27.99
CA GLY A 203 18.90 -16.54 -27.83
C GLY A 203 19.35 -17.11 -26.48
N ILE A 204 18.52 -17.15 -25.44
CA ILE A 204 18.86 -17.83 -24.18
C ILE A 204 18.31 -19.26 -24.18
N CYS A 205 19.19 -20.23 -24.41
CA CYS A 205 18.89 -21.66 -24.35
C CYS A 205 18.73 -22.11 -22.87
N ASN A 206 17.48 -22.31 -22.44
CA ASN A 206 16.88 -23.09 -21.34
C ASN A 206 17.68 -23.65 -20.12
N SER A 207 18.81 -23.09 -19.68
CA SER A 207 19.44 -23.53 -18.41
C SER A 207 19.28 -22.55 -17.25
N ARG A 208 19.12 -21.25 -17.52
CA ARG A 208 19.03 -20.20 -16.49
C ARG A 208 17.61 -19.67 -16.22
N TRP A 209 16.72 -19.71 -17.21
CA TRP A 209 15.31 -19.38 -17.01
C TRP A 209 14.56 -20.63 -16.54
N ARG A 210 14.62 -20.91 -15.24
CA ARG A 210 13.66 -21.81 -14.60
C ARG A 210 12.76 -20.95 -13.72
N PRO A 211 11.45 -20.81 -14.02
CA PRO A 211 10.54 -20.28 -13.01
C PRO A 211 10.70 -21.16 -11.76
N SER A 212 11.00 -20.55 -10.61
CA SER A 212 11.28 -21.29 -9.38
C SER A 212 10.13 -22.26 -9.09
N SER A 213 10.39 -23.56 -9.26
CA SER A 213 9.42 -24.62 -9.04
C SER A 213 9.02 -24.78 -7.57
N ALA A 214 9.66 -24.02 -6.67
CA ALA A 214 9.41 -24.03 -5.23
C ALA A 214 7.98 -23.61 -4.85
N TRP A 215 7.30 -22.82 -5.69
CA TRP A 215 5.92 -22.38 -5.43
C TRP A 215 4.84 -23.24 -6.09
N ALA A 216 5.20 -24.21 -6.93
CA ALA A 216 4.22 -25.11 -7.56
C ALA A 216 3.82 -26.30 -6.67
N ARG A 217 4.55 -26.56 -5.56
CA ARG A 217 4.33 -27.73 -4.68
C ARG A 217 4.56 -27.46 -3.19
N GLY A 218 4.32 -26.24 -2.71
CA GLY A 218 4.25 -25.92 -1.28
C GLY A 218 2.81 -25.55 -0.89
N PRO A 219 2.33 -25.88 0.32
CA PRO A 219 1.04 -25.37 0.77
C PRO A 219 1.15 -23.85 0.73
N GLY A 220 0.27 -23.19 -0.03
CA GLY A 220 0.19 -21.74 -0.04
C GLY A 220 0.11 -21.22 1.40
N PRO A 221 0.59 -20.00 1.70
CA PRO A 221 0.44 -19.43 3.02
C PRO A 221 -1.02 -19.57 3.41
N THR A 222 -1.27 -20.32 4.49
CA THR A 222 -2.61 -20.54 5.01
C THR A 222 -3.25 -19.18 5.16
N ALA A 223 -4.17 -18.86 4.25
CA ALA A 223 -5.07 -17.76 4.42
C ALA A 223 -5.72 -17.97 5.80
N PRO A 224 -5.78 -16.97 6.68
CA PRO A 224 -6.67 -17.07 7.81
C PRO A 224 -8.06 -17.36 7.22
N GLU A 225 -8.69 -18.45 7.66
CA GLU A 225 -10.04 -18.86 7.24
C GLU A 225 -11.02 -17.69 7.45
N LEU A 226 -11.16 -16.84 6.44
CA LEU A 226 -12.28 -15.94 6.27
C LEU A 226 -13.39 -16.80 5.69
N SER A 227 -14.20 -17.39 6.57
CA SER A 227 -15.42 -18.10 6.21
C SER A 227 -16.39 -17.13 5.53
N TRP A 228 -16.27 -16.97 4.22
CA TRP A 228 -17.33 -16.37 3.42
C TRP A 228 -18.49 -17.35 3.37
N LYS A 229 -19.44 -17.22 4.31
CA LYS A 229 -20.75 -17.85 4.14
C LYS A 229 -21.37 -17.22 2.91
N ARG A 230 -21.47 -18.00 1.82
CA ARG A 230 -22.28 -17.66 0.66
C ARG A 230 -23.67 -17.21 1.15
N PRO A 231 -24.17 -16.02 0.76
CA PRO A 231 -25.57 -15.70 1.02
C PRO A 231 -26.45 -16.74 0.34
N ALA A 232 -27.44 -17.24 1.07
CA ALA A 232 -28.42 -18.18 0.56
C ALA A 232 -29.07 -17.60 -0.70
N ARG A 233 -29.11 -18.40 -1.79
CA ARG A 233 -29.86 -18.04 -3.00
C ARG A 233 -31.31 -17.81 -2.62
N ARG A 234 -31.83 -16.60 -2.87
CA ARG A 234 -33.28 -16.35 -2.84
C ARG A 234 -33.97 -17.30 -3.82
N PRO A 235 -35.09 -17.94 -3.45
CA PRO A 235 -35.88 -18.71 -4.40
C PRO A 235 -36.39 -17.77 -5.51
N ARG A 236 -36.30 -18.27 -6.74
CA ARG A 236 -36.71 -17.57 -7.97
C ARG A 236 -38.24 -17.47 -7.96
N ALA A 237 -38.78 -16.26 -8.12
CA ALA A 237 -40.22 -16.07 -8.32
C ALA A 237 -40.68 -16.76 -9.62
N PRO A 238 -41.90 -17.32 -9.66
CA PRO A 238 -42.45 -17.95 -10.87
C PRO A 238 -42.68 -16.91 -11.97
N ARG A 239 -42.38 -17.30 -13.22
CA ARG A 239 -42.60 -16.47 -14.41
C ARG A 239 -44.11 -16.24 -14.64
N PRO A 240 -44.53 -15.05 -15.09
CA PRO A 240 -45.91 -14.85 -15.53
C PRO A 240 -46.18 -15.65 -16.81
N ALA A 241 -47.33 -16.31 -16.87
CA ALA A 241 -47.87 -16.92 -18.07
C ALA A 241 -48.29 -15.81 -19.04
N GLY A 242 -47.69 -15.79 -20.23
CA GLY A 242 -48.17 -14.99 -21.35
C GLY A 242 -49.30 -15.71 -22.07
N SER A 243 -50.33 -14.94 -22.41
CA SER A 243 -51.47 -15.28 -23.28
C SER A 243 -51.04 -15.64 -24.70
#